data_AF-A0A943SMG5-F1
#
_entry.id   AF-A0A943SMG5-F1
#
_cell.length_a   1.000
_cell.length_b   1.000
_cell.length_c   1.000
_cell.angle_alpha   90.00
_cell.angle_beta   90.00
_cell.angle_gamma   90.00
#
_symmetry.space_group_name_H-M   'P 1'
#
loop_
_entity.id
_entity.type
_entity.pdbx_description
1 polymer ?
#
loop_
_entity_poly.entity_id
_entity_poly.type
_entity_poly.pdbx_seq_one_letter_code
_entity_poly.pdbx_strand_id
1 'polypeptide(L)'
;MAFCSKCGAQIGDKDKFCPSCGAMIGVACSDSGANKNRQQTEYRSAESAAGQQNEQGFEPADVAQNKAMGILSYLGFLVLIPLLAAKNSKYARFHANQGLILFLTEACIGILAWIIPNIFFGLWYVSGIYHLLNALNIIFKLLDLACLGLSIYGIVNAAQGKKCELPVIGKIKLVK
;
A
#
# COMPACT_ATOMS: atom_id res chain seq x y z
N MET A 1 3.25 -45.19 39.09
CA MET A 1 4.47 -44.53 38.58
C MET A 1 4.12 -43.89 37.25
N ALA A 2 4.02 -42.56 37.21
CA ALA A 2 3.74 -41.83 35.98
C ALA A 2 5.06 -41.34 35.34
N PHE A 3 5.03 -41.05 34.04
CA PHE A 3 6.18 -40.56 33.28
C PHE A 3 5.84 -39.23 32.61
N CYS A 4 6.82 -38.33 32.50
CA CYS A 4 6.65 -37.03 31.87
C CYS A 4 6.47 -37.19 30.35
N SER A 5 5.39 -36.63 29.80
CA SER A 5 5.08 -36.64 28.36
C SER A 5 6.07 -35.86 27.50
N LYS A 6 6.89 -34.98 28.10
CA LYS A 6 7.84 -34.13 27.37
C LYS A 6 9.26 -34.72 27.30
N CYS A 7 9.73 -35.41 28.34
CA CYS A 7 11.11 -35.91 28.41
C CYS A 7 11.25 -37.37 28.84
N GLY A 8 10.16 -38.06 29.19
CA GLY A 8 10.18 -39.47 29.57
C GLY A 8 10.70 -39.79 30.97
N ALA A 9 11.04 -38.77 31.79
CA ALA A 9 11.47 -39.00 33.17
C ALA A 9 10.31 -39.47 34.06
N GLN A 10 10.60 -40.31 35.06
CA GLN A 10 9.61 -40.71 36.08
C GLN A 10 9.23 -39.54 36.98
N ILE A 11 7.94 -39.46 37.34
CA ILE A 11 7.36 -38.39 38.16
C ILE A 11 6.63 -39.00 39.36
N GLY A 12 6.73 -38.34 40.51
CA GLY A 12 6.04 -38.73 41.74
C GLY A 12 4.60 -38.23 41.75
N ASP A 13 3.72 -38.93 42.47
CA ASP A 13 2.26 -38.68 42.50
C ASP A 13 1.86 -37.31 43.10
N LYS A 14 2.81 -36.52 43.61
CA LYS A 14 2.58 -35.17 44.20
C LYS A 14 3.31 -34.03 43.46
N ASP A 15 3.98 -34.33 42.35
CA ASP A 15 4.79 -33.34 41.64
C ASP A 15 3.94 -32.52 40.66
N LYS A 16 3.87 -31.19 40.87
CA LYS A 16 3.18 -30.27 39.95
C LYS A 16 4.00 -29.94 38.70
N PHE A 17 5.30 -30.19 38.73
CA PHE A 17 6.25 -29.93 37.65
C PHE A 17 7.27 -31.06 37.55
N CYS A 18 7.68 -31.40 36.32
CA CYS A 18 8.69 -32.42 36.08
C CYS A 18 10.08 -31.92 36.52
N PRO A 19 10.77 -32.63 37.44
CA PRO A 19 12.07 -32.20 37.96
C PRO A 19 13.20 -32.27 36.93
N SER A 20 13.02 -33.03 35.84
CA SER A 20 14.04 -33.21 34.80
C SER A 20 13.99 -32.17 33.69
N CYS A 21 12.81 -31.63 33.36
CA CYS A 21 12.64 -30.71 32.22
C CYS A 21 11.76 -29.47 32.50
N GLY A 22 11.20 -29.34 33.70
CA GLY A 22 10.36 -28.21 34.10
C GLY A 22 8.94 -28.20 33.54
N ALA A 23 8.49 -29.25 32.85
CA ALA A 23 7.13 -29.32 32.30
C ALA A 23 6.07 -29.44 33.41
N MET A 24 5.01 -28.63 33.36
CA MET A 24 3.89 -28.71 34.30
C MET A 24 3.06 -29.99 34.12
N ILE A 25 2.74 -30.65 35.23
CA ILE A 25 2.01 -31.92 35.28
C ILE A 25 0.69 -31.63 36.00
N GLY A 26 -0.42 -31.63 35.26
CA GLY A 26 -1.74 -31.38 35.86
C GLY A 26 -2.78 -30.62 35.04
N VAL A 27 -2.55 -30.35 33.75
CA VAL A 27 -3.64 -29.90 32.85
C VAL A 27 -4.07 -31.09 32.00
N ALA A 28 -5.03 -31.85 32.52
CA ALA A 28 -5.72 -32.87 31.75
C ALA A 28 -6.65 -32.17 30.73
N CYS A 29 -6.41 -32.38 29.44
CA CYS A 29 -7.43 -32.21 28.43
C CYS A 29 -8.35 -33.44 28.48
N SER A 30 -9.61 -33.22 28.83
CA SER A 30 -10.67 -34.23 28.75
C SER A 30 -10.98 -34.48 27.27
N ASP A 31 -10.74 -35.70 26.81
CA ASP A 31 -11.19 -36.18 25.50
C ASP A 31 -12.30 -37.21 25.74
N SER A 32 -13.52 -36.92 25.26
CA SER A 32 -14.58 -37.90 24.95
C SER A 32 -15.83 -37.20 24.42
N GLY A 33 -16.08 -37.33 23.12
CA GLY A 33 -17.44 -37.25 22.57
C GLY A 33 -17.58 -36.72 21.13
N ALA A 34 -17.97 -37.63 20.23
CA ALA A 34 -18.72 -37.39 18.99
C ALA A 34 -17.96 -37.03 17.68
N ASN A 35 -17.87 -38.03 16.80
CA ASN A 35 -18.52 -38.12 15.48
C ASN A 35 -18.62 -36.85 14.58
N LYS A 36 -18.22 -37.07 13.31
CA LYS A 36 -18.39 -36.29 12.05
C LYS A 36 -17.25 -35.38 11.59
N ASN A 37 -16.96 -35.55 10.29
CA ASN A 37 -16.24 -34.68 9.36
C ASN A 37 -14.72 -34.85 9.20
N ARG A 38 -14.35 -35.96 8.55
CA ARG A 38 -13.08 -36.16 7.86
C ARG A 38 -12.90 -35.32 6.58
N GLN A 39 -13.91 -34.53 6.17
CA GLN A 39 -13.86 -33.70 4.96
C GLN A 39 -13.46 -32.24 5.21
N GLN A 40 -13.28 -31.81 6.46
CA GLN A 40 -13.01 -30.40 6.78
C GLN A 40 -11.50 -30.05 6.81
N THR A 41 -10.62 -31.04 6.78
CA THR A 41 -9.17 -30.82 6.90
C THR A 41 -8.50 -30.39 5.59
N GLU A 42 -9.14 -30.61 4.44
CA GLU A 42 -8.60 -30.24 3.12
C GLU A 42 -9.04 -28.84 2.66
N TYR A 43 -10.09 -28.28 3.28
CA TYR A 43 -10.51 -26.88 3.06
C TYR A 43 -9.80 -25.89 4.00
N ARG A 44 -9.36 -26.33 5.18
CA ARG A 44 -8.65 -25.47 6.15
C ARG A 44 -7.20 -25.16 5.75
N SER A 45 -6.60 -25.94 4.86
CA SER A 45 -5.30 -25.63 4.24
C SER A 45 -5.41 -24.71 3.01
N ALA A 46 -6.60 -24.55 2.43
CA ALA A 46 -6.88 -23.53 1.41
C ALA A 46 -7.24 -22.17 2.03
N GLU A 47 -7.87 -22.17 3.21
CA GLU A 47 -8.29 -20.94 3.89
C GLU A 47 -7.17 -20.27 4.72
N SER A 48 -6.19 -21.05 5.21
CA SER A 48 -5.00 -20.48 5.85
C SER A 48 -3.94 -19.95 4.86
N ALA A 49 -4.14 -20.14 3.55
CA ALA A 49 -3.39 -19.48 2.49
C ALA A 49 -4.10 -18.20 1.96
N ALA A 50 -5.35 -17.95 2.39
CA ALA A 50 -6.21 -16.86 1.91
C ALA A 50 -6.48 -15.76 2.94
N GLY A 51 -5.74 -15.71 4.05
CA GLY A 51 -6.08 -14.81 5.17
C GLY A 51 -4.93 -14.37 6.05
N GLN A 52 -3.67 -14.51 5.61
CA GLN A 52 -2.60 -13.74 6.23
C GLN A 52 -2.71 -12.31 5.73
N GLN A 53 -3.49 -11.51 6.46
CA GLN A 53 -3.41 -10.06 6.39
C GLN A 53 -1.99 -9.65 6.77
N ASN A 54 -1.11 -9.68 5.77
CA ASN A 54 0.16 -9.01 5.83
C ASN A 54 -0.18 -7.53 6.04
N GLU A 55 0.33 -6.95 7.12
CA GLU A 55 0.21 -5.52 7.45
C GLU A 55 0.90 -4.62 6.40
N GLN A 56 1.22 -5.17 5.23
CA GLN A 56 1.87 -4.58 4.05
C GLN A 56 0.94 -4.59 2.82
N GLY A 57 -0.25 -4.02 2.96
CA GLY A 57 -0.89 -3.24 1.90
C GLY A 57 -1.60 -3.93 0.73
N PHE A 58 -1.13 -5.05 0.17
CA PHE A 58 -1.72 -5.71 -1.01
C PHE A 58 -1.39 -7.21 -1.10
N GLU A 59 -2.23 -7.98 -1.82
CA GLU A 59 -1.95 -9.39 -2.14
C GLU A 59 -0.69 -9.51 -3.03
N PRO A 60 0.29 -10.37 -2.70
CA PRO A 60 1.55 -10.47 -3.46
C PRO A 60 1.35 -10.81 -4.94
N ALA A 61 0.36 -11.64 -5.25
CA ALA A 61 0.02 -12.01 -6.63
C ALA A 61 -0.53 -10.80 -7.42
N ASP A 62 -1.35 -9.95 -6.80
CA ASP A 62 -1.88 -8.73 -7.43
C ASP A 62 -0.74 -7.75 -7.73
N VAL A 63 0.17 -7.56 -6.78
CA VAL A 63 1.36 -6.72 -6.96
C VAL A 63 2.24 -7.26 -8.09
N ALA A 64 2.53 -8.56 -8.12
CA ALA A 64 3.40 -9.16 -9.13
C ALA A 64 2.83 -8.99 -10.56
N GLN A 65 1.52 -9.17 -10.72
CA GLN A 65 0.86 -9.05 -12.02
C GLN A 65 0.69 -7.59 -12.47
N ASN A 66 0.48 -6.66 -11.54
CA ASN A 66 0.10 -5.29 -11.85
C ASN A 66 1.17 -4.23 -11.53
N LYS A 67 2.39 -4.62 -11.16
CA LYS A 67 3.48 -3.69 -10.81
C LYS A 67 3.69 -2.58 -11.85
N ALA A 68 3.73 -2.96 -13.13
CA ALA A 68 3.89 -2.00 -14.23
C ALA A 68 2.75 -0.96 -14.24
N MET A 69 1.51 -1.40 -14.01
CA MET A 69 0.33 -0.54 -13.91
C MET A 69 0.45 0.46 -12.75
N GLY A 70 0.99 0.02 -11.60
CA GLY A 70 1.28 0.90 -10.48
C GLY A 70 2.31 1.99 -10.80
N ILE A 71 3.38 1.64 -11.53
CA ILE A 71 4.42 2.61 -11.94
C ILE A 71 3.87 3.59 -12.99
N LEU A 72 3.18 3.09 -14.01
CA LEU A 72 2.59 3.90 -15.08
C LEU A 72 1.63 4.97 -14.54
N SER A 73 1.00 4.70 -13.41
CA SER A 73 0.06 5.62 -12.77
C SER A 73 0.68 6.98 -12.46
N TYR A 74 1.99 7.06 -12.23
CA TYR A 74 2.68 8.30 -11.85
C TYR A 74 3.35 9.03 -13.01
N LEU A 75 3.22 8.53 -14.25
CA LEU A 75 3.81 9.12 -15.45
C LEU A 75 2.79 10.03 -16.16
N GLY A 76 2.28 11.02 -15.43
CA GLY A 76 1.33 12.02 -15.94
C GLY A 76 0.11 11.38 -16.60
N PHE A 77 -0.11 11.69 -17.89
CA PHE A 77 -1.29 11.21 -18.62
C PHE A 77 -1.37 9.69 -18.78
N LEU A 78 -0.26 8.95 -18.61
CA LEU A 78 -0.25 7.48 -18.73
C LEU A 78 -1.09 6.81 -17.64
N VAL A 79 -1.52 7.54 -16.60
CA VAL A 79 -2.46 7.06 -15.58
C VAL A 79 -3.79 6.56 -16.15
N LEU A 80 -4.17 6.99 -17.36
CA LEU A 80 -5.36 6.48 -18.04
C LEU A 80 -5.25 4.98 -18.39
N ILE A 81 -4.03 4.48 -18.62
CA ILE A 81 -3.78 3.07 -18.94
C ILE A 81 -4.19 2.16 -17.77
N PRO A 82 -3.61 2.26 -16.56
CA PRO A 82 -4.01 1.42 -15.43
C PRO A 82 -5.48 1.64 -15.02
N LEU A 83 -6.01 2.86 -15.20
CA LEU A 83 -7.44 3.15 -14.95
C LEU A 83 -8.39 2.36 -15.86
N LEU A 84 -8.00 2.13 -17.11
CA LEU A 84 -8.81 1.41 -18.10
C LEU A 84 -8.47 -0.07 -18.23
N ALA A 85 -7.22 -0.47 -18.01
CA ALA A 85 -6.74 -1.83 -18.23
C ALA A 85 -6.71 -2.68 -16.95
N ALA A 86 -6.52 -2.08 -15.76
CA ALA A 86 -6.30 -2.81 -14.50
C ALA A 86 -7.43 -2.62 -13.47
N LYS A 87 -8.68 -2.57 -13.94
CA LYS A 87 -9.89 -2.26 -13.12
C LYS A 87 -10.16 -3.24 -11.97
N ASN A 88 -9.64 -4.46 -12.05
CA ASN A 88 -9.86 -5.49 -11.04
C ASN A 88 -8.75 -5.55 -9.98
N SER A 89 -7.63 -4.85 -10.19
CA SER A 89 -6.49 -4.83 -9.28
C SER A 89 -6.69 -3.76 -8.20
N LYS A 90 -6.65 -4.18 -6.93
CA LYS A 90 -6.71 -3.24 -5.80
C LYS A 90 -5.41 -2.42 -5.72
N TYR A 91 -4.28 -3.06 -6.01
CA TYR A 91 -2.97 -2.43 -6.09
C TYR A 91 -2.93 -1.36 -7.19
N ALA A 92 -3.28 -1.71 -8.44
CA ALA A 92 -3.20 -0.78 -9.56
C ALA A 92 -4.15 0.40 -9.37
N ARG A 93 -5.36 0.15 -8.85
CA ARG A 93 -6.35 1.21 -8.63
C ARG A 93 -5.95 2.18 -7.53
N PHE A 94 -5.26 1.70 -6.49
CA PHE A 94 -4.70 2.58 -5.47
C PHE A 94 -3.66 3.54 -6.07
N HIS A 95 -2.68 3.01 -6.80
CA HIS A 95 -1.66 3.85 -7.44
C HIS A 95 -2.24 4.73 -8.55
N ALA A 96 -3.23 4.23 -9.31
CA ALA A 96 -3.92 5.00 -10.34
C ALA A 96 -4.71 6.17 -9.76
N ASN A 97 -5.36 5.99 -8.61
CA ASN A 97 -6.05 7.09 -7.93
C ASN A 97 -5.06 8.21 -7.53
N GLN A 98 -3.95 7.83 -6.90
CA GLN A 98 -2.93 8.81 -6.47
C GLN A 98 -2.26 9.51 -7.66
N GLY A 99 -1.90 8.73 -8.66
CA GLY A 99 -1.33 9.22 -9.92
C GLY A 99 -2.28 10.16 -10.65
N LEU A 100 -3.58 9.88 -10.63
CA LEU A 100 -4.59 10.71 -11.30
C LEU A 100 -4.72 12.07 -10.61
N ILE A 101 -4.74 12.08 -9.27
CA ILE A 101 -4.79 13.33 -8.50
C ILE A 101 -3.53 14.17 -8.75
N LEU A 102 -2.36 13.52 -8.79
CA LEU A 102 -1.10 14.19 -9.11
C LEU A 102 -1.13 14.78 -10.52
N PHE A 103 -1.55 14.00 -11.53
CA PHE A 103 -1.67 14.45 -12.91
C PHE A 103 -2.66 15.62 -13.05
N LEU A 104 -3.81 15.56 -12.39
CA LEU A 104 -4.78 16.67 -12.41
C LEU A 104 -4.20 17.93 -11.74
N THR A 105 -3.39 17.76 -10.69
CA THR A 105 -2.70 18.87 -10.02
C THR A 105 -1.68 19.51 -10.97
N GLU A 106 -0.83 18.72 -11.60
CA GLU A 106 0.15 19.16 -12.61
C GLU A 106 -0.54 19.85 -13.80
N ALA A 107 -1.64 19.28 -14.31
CA ALA A 107 -2.41 19.88 -15.39
C ALA A 107 -2.97 21.26 -15.00
N CYS A 108 -3.56 21.38 -13.80
CA CYS A 108 -4.04 22.67 -13.30
C CYS A 108 -2.92 23.71 -13.19
N ILE A 109 -1.76 23.33 -12.64
CA ILE A 109 -0.59 24.22 -12.53
C ILE A 109 -0.11 24.65 -13.92
N GLY A 110 0.04 23.71 -14.85
CA GLY A 110 0.49 23.99 -16.22
C GLY A 110 -0.46 24.91 -16.98
N ILE A 111 -1.78 24.71 -16.83
CA ILE A 111 -2.80 25.58 -17.44
C ILE A 111 -2.70 27.00 -16.88
N LEU A 112 -2.57 27.16 -15.55
CA LEU A 112 -2.42 28.48 -14.93
C LEU A 112 -1.12 29.17 -15.35
N ALA A 113 -0.02 28.44 -15.37
CA ALA A 113 1.28 28.93 -15.83
C ALA A 113 1.27 29.35 -17.30
N TRP A 114 0.41 28.74 -18.13
CA TRP A 114 0.22 29.13 -19.52
C TRP A 114 -0.73 30.33 -19.66
N ILE A 115 -1.89 30.31 -19.01
CA ILE A 115 -2.92 31.36 -19.18
C ILE A 115 -2.47 32.71 -18.61
N ILE A 116 -1.90 32.73 -17.39
CA ILE A 116 -1.63 33.98 -16.68
C ILE A 116 -0.70 34.91 -17.47
N PRO A 117 0.48 34.47 -17.96
CA PRO A 117 1.35 35.35 -18.74
C PRO A 117 0.70 35.84 -20.05
N ASN A 118 -0.12 34.99 -20.69
CA ASN A 118 -0.81 35.34 -21.94
C ASN A 118 -1.88 36.42 -21.74
N ILE A 119 -2.56 36.46 -20.58
CA ILE A 119 -3.50 37.54 -20.23
C ILE A 119 -2.77 38.89 -20.14
N PHE A 120 -1.53 38.89 -19.63
CA PHE A 120 -0.74 40.11 -19.41
C PHE A 120 0.27 40.39 -20.53
N PHE A 121 0.18 39.70 -21.67
CA PHE A 121 1.16 39.76 -22.75
C PHE A 121 1.44 41.20 -23.23
N GLY A 122 0.40 42.03 -23.38
CA GLY A 122 0.54 43.43 -23.81
C GLY A 122 1.16 44.38 -22.77
N LEU A 123 1.31 43.94 -21.53
CA LEU A 123 1.83 44.76 -20.42
C LEU A 123 3.30 44.45 -20.09
N TRP A 124 4.00 43.72 -20.97
CA TRP A 124 5.39 43.32 -20.77
C TRP A 124 6.37 44.48 -20.63
N TYR A 125 6.06 45.64 -21.23
CA TYR A 125 6.90 46.85 -21.15
C TYR A 125 6.84 47.55 -19.79
N VAL A 126 5.88 47.19 -18.93
CA VAL A 126 5.78 47.72 -17.57
C VAL A 126 6.71 46.91 -16.67
N SER A 127 7.87 47.48 -16.34
CA SER A 127 8.94 46.81 -15.56
C SER A 127 8.44 46.08 -14.31
N GLY A 128 7.59 46.73 -13.50
CA GLY A 128 7.03 46.11 -12.29
C GLY A 128 6.20 44.85 -12.56
N ILE A 129 5.37 44.88 -13.62
CA ILE A 129 4.52 43.75 -14.02
C ILE A 129 5.40 42.62 -14.56
N TYR A 130 6.40 42.94 -15.38
CA TYR A 130 7.36 41.97 -15.89
C TYR A 130 8.08 41.21 -14.76
N HIS A 131 8.60 41.90 -13.76
CA HIS A 131 9.27 41.26 -12.62
C HIS A 131 8.31 40.38 -11.80
N LEU A 132 7.07 40.85 -11.58
CA LEU A 132 6.05 40.09 -10.85
C LEU A 132 5.68 38.77 -11.57
N LEU A 133 5.44 38.83 -12.88
CA LEU A 133 5.08 37.65 -13.68
C LEU A 133 6.24 36.64 -13.74
N ASN A 134 7.48 37.11 -13.82
CA ASN A 134 8.65 36.23 -13.75
C ASN A 134 8.80 35.56 -12.40
N ALA A 135 8.61 36.31 -11.30
CA ALA A 135 8.62 35.74 -9.96
C ALA A 135 7.53 34.66 -9.79
N LEU A 136 6.32 34.93 -10.30
CA LEU A 136 5.22 33.96 -10.30
C LEU A 136 5.54 32.71 -11.13
N ASN A 137 6.17 32.85 -12.30
CA ASN A 137 6.61 31.73 -13.11
C ASN A 137 7.64 30.85 -12.38
N ILE A 138 8.57 31.46 -11.64
CA ILE A 138 9.52 30.71 -10.79
C ILE A 138 8.77 29.89 -9.74
N ILE A 139 7.72 30.46 -9.11
CA ILE A 139 6.89 29.73 -8.14
C ILE A 139 6.19 28.53 -8.80
N PHE A 140 5.60 28.69 -9.99
CA PHE A 140 5.00 27.56 -10.70
C PHE A 140 6.00 26.44 -11.00
N LYS A 141 7.22 26.78 -11.42
CA LYS A 141 8.29 25.79 -11.64
C LYS A 141 8.69 25.05 -10.37
N LEU A 142 8.75 25.74 -9.23
CA LEU A 142 9.04 25.10 -7.95
C LEU A 142 7.91 24.14 -7.53
N LEU A 143 6.65 24.52 -7.78
CA LEU A 143 5.50 23.66 -7.50
C LEU A 143 5.48 22.42 -8.41
N ASP A 144 5.80 22.58 -9.69
CA ASP A 144 5.94 21.48 -10.64
C ASP A 144 7.09 20.53 -10.24
N LEU A 145 8.23 21.09 -9.81
CA LEU A 145 9.35 20.30 -9.27
C LEU A 145 8.96 19.52 -8.01
N ALA A 146 8.11 20.09 -7.14
CA ALA A 146 7.57 19.38 -5.99
C ALA A 146 6.63 18.23 -6.41
N CYS A 147 5.79 18.44 -7.44
CA CYS A 147 4.94 17.38 -8.01
C CYS A 147 5.78 16.25 -8.60
N LEU A 148 6.87 16.57 -9.31
CA LEU A 148 7.83 15.59 -9.80
C LEU A 148 8.44 14.77 -8.64
N GLY A 149 8.79 15.41 -7.52
CA GLY A 149 9.24 14.72 -6.31
C GLY A 149 8.21 13.74 -5.76
N LEU A 150 6.93 14.13 -5.73
CA LEU A 150 5.83 13.24 -5.33
C LEU A 150 5.63 12.10 -6.33
N SER A 151 5.77 12.35 -7.64
CA SER A 151 5.72 11.31 -8.67
C SER A 151 6.80 10.26 -8.44
N ILE A 152 8.06 10.67 -8.25
CA ILE A 152 9.17 9.76 -7.96
C ILE A 152 8.92 8.96 -6.68
N TYR A 153 8.44 9.63 -5.61
CA TYR A 153 8.08 8.95 -4.37
C TYR A 153 6.98 7.88 -4.59
N GLY A 154 5.96 8.21 -5.39
CA GLY A 154 4.93 7.28 -5.82
C GLY A 154 5.47 6.08 -6.61
N ILE A 155 6.36 6.33 -7.57
CA ILE A 155 7.01 5.30 -8.39
C ILE A 155 7.83 4.35 -7.52
N VAL A 156 8.62 4.87 -6.58
CA VAL A 156 9.42 4.05 -5.67
C VAL A 156 8.52 3.14 -4.83
N ASN A 157 7.42 3.67 -4.29
CA ASN A 157 6.46 2.87 -3.53
C ASN A 157 5.75 1.83 -4.40
N ALA A 158 5.38 2.18 -5.64
CA ALA A 158 4.81 1.24 -6.59
C ALA A 158 5.80 0.12 -6.94
N ALA A 159 7.06 0.45 -7.24
CA ALA A 159 8.10 -0.54 -7.53
C ALA A 159 8.33 -1.51 -6.36
N GLN A 160 8.20 -1.01 -5.12
CA GLN A 160 8.29 -1.79 -3.89
C GLN A 160 7.00 -2.53 -3.51
N GLY A 161 5.89 -2.31 -4.22
CA GLY A 161 4.60 -2.95 -3.93
C GLY A 161 3.91 -2.39 -2.67
N LYS A 162 4.32 -1.22 -2.19
CA LYS A 162 3.87 -0.66 -0.91
C LYS A 162 2.65 0.22 -1.05
N LYS A 163 1.75 0.10 -0.08
CA LYS A 163 0.59 0.99 0.09
C LYS A 163 0.98 2.23 0.89
N CYS A 164 1.65 3.18 0.25
CA CYS A 164 1.98 4.47 0.84
C CYS A 164 1.21 5.58 0.12
N GLU A 165 0.52 6.42 0.90
CA GLU A 165 -0.18 7.59 0.39
C GLU A 165 0.82 8.74 0.15
N LEU A 166 0.65 9.46 -0.95
CA LEU A 166 1.42 10.66 -1.24
C LEU A 166 1.15 11.72 -0.17
N PRO A 167 2.19 12.42 0.32
CA PRO A 167 2.02 13.60 1.15
C PRO A 167 1.06 14.61 0.51
N VAL A 168 0.27 15.29 1.35
CA VAL A 168 -0.69 16.35 0.98
C VAL A 168 -1.92 15.86 0.20
N ILE A 169 -1.76 15.06 -0.85
CA ILE A 169 -2.84 14.71 -1.81
C ILE A 169 -3.35 13.26 -1.70
N GLY A 170 -2.64 12.38 -0.99
CA GLY A 170 -2.92 10.93 -1.00
C GLY A 170 -4.24 10.50 -0.35
N LYS A 171 -4.88 11.38 0.44
CA LYS A 171 -6.16 11.10 1.12
C LYS A 171 -7.39 11.23 0.23
N ILE A 172 -7.26 11.89 -0.93
CA ILE A 172 -8.36 12.13 -1.85
C ILE A 172 -8.66 10.83 -2.63
N LYS A 173 -9.94 10.49 -2.82
CA LYS A 173 -10.36 9.30 -3.57
C LYS A 173 -11.29 9.69 -4.71
N LEU A 174 -10.80 9.54 -5.94
CA LEU A 174 -11.53 9.73 -7.20
C LEU A 174 -11.94 8.38 -7.80
N VAL A 175 -11.12 7.35 -7.65
CA VAL A 175 -11.38 6.00 -8.16
C VAL A 175 -11.86 5.12 -7.02
N LYS A 176 -13.13 4.71 -7.07
CA LYS A 176 -13.77 3.78 -6.12
C LYS A 176 -13.59 2.34 -6.51
#